data_AF-A0A381XCR4-F1
#
_entry.id   AF-A0A381XCR4-F1
#
_cell.length_a   1.000
_cell.length_b   1.000
_cell.length_c   1.000
_cell.angle_alpha   90.00
_cell.angle_beta   90.00
_cell.angle_gamma   90.00
#
_symmetry.space_group_name_H-M   'P 1'
#
loop_
_entity.id
_entity.type
_entity.pdbx_description
1 polymer ?
#
loop_
_entity_poly.entity_id
_entity_poly.type
_entity_poly.pdbx_seq_one_letter_code
_entity_poly.pdbx_strand_id
1 'polypeptide(L)' 'MSEFSITSPAFEEGGEIPKNFGYKHGNEEPEFVFLNAPDGTATTALIMDDPDAMGAVGKVWV' A
#
# COMPACT_ATOMS: atom_id res chain seq x y z
N MET A 1 22.29 1.25 8.20
CA MET A 1 21.39 1.56 7.06
C MET A 1 20.10 2.10 7.68
N SER A 2 19.39 3.04 7.05
CA SER A 2 18.12 3.51 7.59
C SER A 2 17.07 2.39 7.44
N GLU A 3 16.49 1.96 8.55
CA GLU A 3 15.45 0.92 8.66
C GLU A 3 14.05 1.47 8.29
N PHE A 4 13.96 2.29 7.23
CA PHE A 4 12.66 2.80 6.78
C PHE A 4 11.75 1.63 6.42
N SER A 5 10.54 1.62 6.95
CA SER A 5 9.58 0.55 6.72
C SER A 5 8.15 1.09 6.61
N ILE A 6 7.30 0.29 5.98
CA ILE A 6 5.87 0.53 5.84
C ILE A 6 5.13 -0.71 6.33
N THR A 7 4.07 -0.52 7.11
CA THR A 7 3.24 -1.61 7.64
C THR A 7 1.76 -1.23 7.54
N SER A 8 0.87 -2.21 7.61
CA SER A 8 -0.57 -1.97 7.74
C SER A 8 -1.09 -2.74 8.96
N PRO A 9 -1.93 -2.13 9.83
CA PRO A 9 -2.61 -2.89 10.88
C PRO A 9 -3.67 -3.85 10.31
N ALA A 10 -4.02 -3.72 9.03
CA ALA A 10 -5.10 -4.47 8.43
C ALA A 10 -4.65 -5.83 7.85
N PHE A 11 -3.38 -5.99 7.50
CA PHE A 11 -2.81 -7.23 6.98
C PHE A 11 -1.28 -7.26 7.15
N GLU A 12 -0.74 -8.47 7.24
CA GLU A 12 0.70 -8.73 7.29
C GLU A 12 1.30 -8.78 5.87
N GLU A 13 2.62 -8.59 5.76
CA GLU A 13 3.33 -8.74 4.49
C GLU A 13 3.13 -10.13 3.88
N GLY A 14 2.72 -10.17 2.60
CA GLY A 14 2.39 -11.42 1.89
C GLY A 14 1.07 -12.08 2.34
N GLY A 15 0.35 -11.49 3.30
CA GLY A 15 -0.96 -11.93 3.74
C GLY A 15 -2.08 -11.55 2.76
N GLU A 16 -3.28 -12.12 2.99
CA GLU A 16 -4.47 -11.76 2.23
C GLU A 16 -5.01 -10.39 2.70
N ILE A 17 -5.26 -9.49 1.75
CA ILE A 17 -5.89 -8.19 2.03
C ILE A 17 -7.37 -8.41 2.38
N PRO A 18 -7.88 -7.87 3.51
CA PRO A 18 -9.28 -8.00 3.89
C PRO A 18 -10.26 -7.54 2.81
N LYS A 19 -11.38 -8.26 2.69
CA LYS A 19 -12.33 -8.09 1.59
C LYS A 19 -12.92 -6.69 1.48
N ASN A 20 -13.09 -5.98 2.60
CA ASN A 20 -13.66 -4.62 2.61
C ASN A 20 -12.85 -3.62 1.77
N PHE A 21 -11.53 -3.81 1.62
CA PHE A 21 -10.70 -2.97 0.75
C PHE A 21 -10.87 -3.29 -0.74
N GLY A 22 -11.46 -4.43 -1.09
CA GLY A 22 -11.69 -4.82 -2.47
C GLY A 22 -12.84 -4.05 -3.13
N TYR A 23 -12.68 -3.74 -4.41
CA TYR A 23 -13.64 -2.99 -5.25
C TYR A 23 -15.10 -3.47 -5.16
N LYS A 24 -15.33 -4.78 -5.06
CA LYS A 24 -16.69 -5.37 -5.01
C LYS A 24 -17.33 -5.36 -3.61
N HIS A 25 -16.63 -4.89 -2.60
CA HIS A 25 -17.11 -4.90 -1.22
C HIS A 25 -17.25 -3.46 -0.72
N GLY A 26 -16.26 -2.92 -0.01
CA GLY A 26 -16.28 -1.54 0.50
C GLY A 26 -15.48 -0.58 -0.38
N ASN A 27 -14.44 -1.07 -1.06
CA ASN A 27 -13.45 -0.23 -1.73
C ASN A 27 -12.87 0.84 -0.78
N GLU A 28 -12.70 0.46 0.49
CA GLU A 28 -12.10 1.30 1.52
C GLU A 28 -10.59 1.37 1.30
N GLU A 29 -9.96 2.46 1.76
CA GLU A 29 -8.52 2.59 1.74
C GLU A 29 -7.92 1.89 2.98
N PRO A 30 -6.97 0.97 2.82
CA PRO A 30 -6.26 0.40 3.96
C PRO A 30 -5.36 1.44 4.62
N GLU A 31 -5.26 1.39 5.95
CA GLU A 31 -4.34 2.25 6.69
C GLU A 31 -2.89 1.78 6.49
N PHE A 32 -1.98 2.72 6.27
CA PHE A 32 -0.55 2.47 6.18
C PHE A 32 0.22 3.32 7.18
N VAL A 33 1.19 2.70 7.85
CA VAL A 33 2.07 3.33 8.83
C VAL A 33 3.49 3.32 8.29
N PHE A 34 4.06 4.51 8.10
CA PHE A 34 5.46 4.71 7.74
C PHE A 34 6.30 4.88 9.00
N LEU A 35 7.38 4.10 9.12
CA LEU A 35 8.28 4.12 10.26
C LEU A 35 9.69 4.47 9.82
N ASN A 36 10.43 5.17 10.68
CA ASN A 36 11.84 5.49 10.49
C ASN A 36 12.15 6.24 9.18
N ALA A 37 11.29 7.19 8.79
CA ALA A 37 11.60 8.11 7.70
C ALA A 37 12.90 8.89 8.04
N PRO A 38 13.87 8.98 7.11
CA PRO A 38 15.12 9.69 7.36
C PRO A 38 14.94 11.15 7.75
N ASP A 39 15.87 11.69 8.55
CA ASP A 39 15.87 13.10 8.90
C ASP A 39 15.94 13.97 7.63
N GLY A 40 15.05 14.96 7.55
CA GLY A 40 14.94 15.85 6.39
C GLY A 40 14.05 15.33 5.26
N THR A 41 13.33 14.21 5.43
CA THR A 41 12.26 13.81 4.50
C THR A 41 11.21 14.92 4.41
N ALA A 42 11.06 15.51 3.23
CA ALA A 42 10.09 16.58 2.98
C ALA A 42 8.71 16.04 2.59
N THR A 43 8.68 14.92 1.87
CA THR A 43 7.45 14.31 1.34
C THR A 43 7.60 12.80 1.23
N THR A 44 6.46 12.11 1.19
CA THR A 44 6.36 10.66 0.96
C THR A 44 5.34 10.42 -0.15
N ALA A 45 5.57 9.42 -0.99
CA ALA A 45 4.64 8.94 -1.99
C ALA A 45 4.48 7.42 -1.83
N LEU A 46 3.26 6.92 -2.04
CA LEU A 46 2.93 5.50 -1.99
C LEU A 46 2.56 5.05 -3.39
N ILE A 47 3.19 3.97 -3.88
CA ILE A 47 2.87 3.36 -5.16
C ILE A 47 2.28 1.98 -4.87
N MET A 48 1.04 1.76 -5.30
CA MET A 48 0.40 0.46 -5.27
C MET A 48 0.26 -0.07 -6.69
N ASP A 49 0.87 -1.23 -6.95
CA ASP A 49 0.90 -1.87 -8.26
C ASP A 49 0.45 -3.34 -8.14
N ASP A 50 -0.36 -3.78 -9.10
CA ASP A 50 -0.84 -5.16 -9.21
C ASP A 50 -0.20 -5.81 -10.46
N PRO A 51 0.94 -6.52 -10.29
CA PRO A 51 1.65 -7.12 -11.42
C PRO A 51 0.87 -8.26 -12.10
N ASP A 52 -0.18 -8.77 -11.44
CA ASP A 52 -1.04 -9.84 -11.95
C ASP A 52 -2.21 -9.29 -12.78
N ALA A 53 -2.37 -7.96 -12.86
CA ALA A 53 -3.42 -7.32 -13.64
C ALA A 53 -3.21 -7.54 -15.15
N MET A 54 -4.08 -8.35 -15.77
CA MET A 54 -4.13 -8.50 -17.23
C MET A 54 -4.82 -7.28 -17.88
N GLY A 55 -4.26 -6.74 -18.96
CA GLY A 55 -4.78 -5.51 -19.60
C GLY A 55 -6.24 -5.65 -20.09
N ALA A 56 -7.16 -4.71 -19.86
CA ALA A 56 -7.04 -3.35 -19.35
C ALA A 56 -7.46 -3.21 -17.87
N VAL A 57 -6.50 -2.87 -17.01
CA VAL A 57 -6.51 -1.67 -16.13
C VAL A 57 -5.10 -1.49 -15.56
N GLY A 58 -4.16 -1.06 -16.41
CA GLY A 58 -2.85 -0.54 -15.99
C GLY A 58 -2.97 0.85 -15.36
N LYS A 59 -3.87 1.02 -14.38
CA LYS A 59 -3.93 2.23 -13.57
C LYS A 59 -3.24 1.97 -12.26
N VAL A 60 -1.95 2.31 -12.24
CA VAL A 60 -1.18 2.51 -11.02
C VAL A 60 -1.87 3.61 -10.22
N TRP A 61 -2.22 3.33 -8.97
CA TRP A 61 -2.58 4.40 -8.03
C TRP A 61 -1.28 5.09 -7.61
N VAL A 62 -1.23 6.40 -7.83
CA VAL A 62 -0.15 7.31 -7.39
C VAL A 62 -0.76 8.34 -6.46
#